data_AF-A0A2H0LRJ5-F1
#
_entry.id   AF-A0A2H0LRJ5-F1
#
_cell.length_a   1.000
_cell.length_b   1.000
_cell.length_c   1.000
_cell.angle_alpha   90.00
_cell.angle_beta   90.00
_cell.angle_gamma   90.00
#
_symmetry.space_group_name_H-M   'P 1'
#
loop_
_entity.id
_entity.type
_entity.pdbx_description
1 polymer ?
#
loop_
_entity_poly.entity_id
_entity_poly.type
_entity_poly.pdbx_seq_one_letter_code
_entity_poly.pdbx_strand_id
1 'polypeptide(L)'
;MDGIWGIKEFKPETAASRELLTLMRKRAKLQGRYQDSTFAMDRAGLGCWLAGADDFNPNLYPLHNENSTVYAVSSGTICNWEQLRSDLERKGHKFYTTTDAEVIVHLYEEMGESFAVKLYGNFVIALWDKPKDLFILARDQLGAKPLYYTVLNNKLIFASDLKLILAHPDVQAGLDVFALAEYFTFEYVPGPKTIFTKINKLLPAHLLICQAQNITLKKYWQASYQENKLSPDEICGQIITKLKESIKYNLVGDGPQGVFLSGGTDSSTIVGLMRELGCPNIATFSAVFKDEAFNESANSLLV
;
A
#
# COMPACT_ATOMS: atom_id res chain seq x y z
N MET A 1 -9.29 -7.42 -2.04
CA MET A 1 -8.19 -6.48 -1.75
C MET A 1 -7.10 -7.26 -1.07
N ASP A 2 -5.88 -7.11 -1.53
CA ASP A 2 -4.63 -7.61 -0.95
C ASP A 2 -4.31 -6.92 0.40
N GLY A 3 -3.35 -7.45 1.17
CA GLY A 3 -2.95 -6.85 2.43
C GLY A 3 -1.76 -7.50 3.10
N ILE A 4 -1.12 -6.72 3.98
CA ILE A 4 0.01 -7.12 4.83
C ILE A 4 -0.33 -7.02 6.31
N TRP A 5 0.34 -7.84 7.14
CA TRP A 5 0.34 -7.76 8.60
C TRP A 5 1.63 -8.33 9.16
N GLY A 6 1.90 -8.06 10.43
CA GLY A 6 3.09 -8.61 11.07
C GLY A 6 3.32 -8.09 12.47
N ILE A 7 4.44 -8.57 13.03
CA ILE A 7 4.91 -8.21 14.36
C ILE A 7 6.44 -8.01 14.33
N LYS A 8 6.93 -7.11 15.17
CA LYS A 8 8.35 -6.99 15.52
C LYS A 8 8.46 -7.04 17.03
N GLU A 9 9.06 -8.10 17.54
CA GLU A 9 9.41 -8.23 18.97
C GLU A 9 10.61 -7.31 19.28
N PHE A 10 10.57 -6.62 20.41
CA PHE A 10 11.66 -5.72 20.81
C PHE A 10 12.75 -6.46 21.58
N LYS A 11 12.35 -7.44 22.39
CA LYS A 11 13.25 -8.22 23.25
C LYS A 11 14.10 -9.21 22.44
N PRO A 12 15.45 -9.17 22.54
CA PRO A 12 16.37 -10.07 21.82
C PRO A 12 16.05 -11.56 21.97
N GLU A 13 15.58 -11.97 23.15
CA GLU A 13 15.25 -13.35 23.50
C GLU A 13 13.87 -13.81 23.02
N THR A 14 13.03 -12.90 22.54
CA THR A 14 11.65 -13.20 22.13
C THR A 14 11.57 -13.33 20.62
N ALA A 15 11.31 -14.55 20.13
CA ALA A 15 11.09 -14.77 18.72
C ALA A 15 9.66 -14.42 18.30
N ALA A 16 9.50 -13.92 17.07
CA ALA A 16 8.18 -13.77 16.46
C ALA A 16 7.55 -15.15 16.22
N SER A 17 6.24 -15.28 16.45
CA SER A 17 5.52 -16.54 16.24
C SER A 17 4.76 -16.54 14.91
N ARG A 18 5.08 -17.51 14.06
CA ARG A 18 4.35 -17.76 12.80
C ARG A 18 2.91 -18.23 13.07
N GLU A 19 2.72 -19.02 14.12
CA GLU A 19 1.41 -19.53 14.55
C GLU A 19 0.50 -18.37 14.95
N LEU A 20 1.03 -17.36 15.63
CA LEU A 20 0.30 -16.15 15.99
C LEU A 20 -0.12 -15.35 14.74
N LEU A 21 0.76 -15.15 13.76
CA LEU A 21 0.42 -14.48 12.51
C LEU A 21 -0.68 -15.23 11.75
N THR A 22 -0.60 -16.56 11.72
CA THR A 22 -1.59 -17.43 11.10
C THR A 22 -2.93 -17.34 11.84
N LEU A 23 -2.89 -17.30 13.17
CA LEU A 23 -4.08 -17.13 14.01
C LEU A 23 -4.75 -15.78 13.79
N MET A 24 -3.97 -14.69 13.73
CA MET A 24 -4.48 -13.35 13.42
C MET A 24 -5.23 -13.36 12.09
N ARG A 25 -4.65 -13.97 11.05
CA ARG A 25 -5.27 -14.06 9.73
C ARG A 25 -6.58 -14.85 9.74
N LYS A 26 -6.63 -15.98 10.46
CA LYS A 26 -7.85 -16.78 10.62
C LYS A 26 -8.95 -16.02 11.38
N ARG A 27 -8.58 -15.31 12.45
CA ARG A 27 -9.52 -14.56 13.30
C ARG A 27 -10.07 -13.30 12.64
N ALA A 28 -9.31 -12.65 11.76
CA ALA A 28 -9.76 -11.45 11.06
C ALA A 28 -10.98 -11.69 10.14
N LYS A 29 -11.30 -12.96 9.83
CA LYS A 29 -12.48 -13.38 9.02
C LYS A 29 -12.64 -12.55 7.73
N LEU A 30 -11.52 -12.19 7.09
CA LEU A 30 -11.53 -11.45 5.83
C LEU A 30 -12.16 -12.33 4.73
N GLN A 31 -13.18 -11.81 4.05
CA GLN A 31 -13.93 -12.53 3.02
C GLN A 31 -13.16 -12.57 1.70
N GLY A 32 -13.06 -13.75 1.07
CA GLY A 32 -12.48 -13.95 -0.26
C GLY A 32 -11.62 -15.21 -0.34
N ARG A 33 -11.42 -15.75 -1.55
CA ARG A 33 -10.46 -16.83 -1.80
C ARG A 33 -9.07 -16.21 -1.90
N TYR A 34 -8.33 -16.23 -0.80
CA TYR A 34 -6.98 -15.70 -0.76
C TYR A 34 -6.00 -16.81 -0.41
N GLN A 35 -4.91 -16.87 -1.15
CA GLN A 35 -3.71 -17.55 -0.69
C GLN A 35 -2.91 -16.54 0.14
N ASP A 36 -2.42 -16.99 1.28
CA ASP A 36 -1.65 -16.18 2.20
C ASP A 36 -0.27 -16.81 2.46
N SER A 37 0.71 -15.95 2.75
CA SER A 37 2.01 -16.36 3.27
C SER A 37 2.21 -15.78 4.65
N THR A 38 2.81 -16.58 5.53
CA THR A 38 3.28 -16.15 6.84
C THR A 38 4.70 -16.63 7.03
N PHE A 39 5.51 -15.74 7.57
CA PHE A 39 6.92 -15.94 7.85
C PHE A 39 7.24 -15.40 9.24
N ALA A 40 8.09 -16.11 9.96
CA ALA A 40 8.68 -15.62 11.19
C ALA A 40 10.13 -16.08 11.26
N MET A 41 11.02 -15.15 11.60
CA MET A 41 12.43 -15.42 11.82
C MET A 41 12.96 -14.42 12.85
N ASP A 42 13.74 -14.91 13.81
CA ASP A 42 14.26 -14.12 14.90
C ASP A 42 13.12 -13.29 15.53
N ARG A 43 13.24 -11.96 15.55
CA ARG A 43 12.27 -11.04 16.13
C ARG A 43 11.21 -10.51 15.17
N ALA A 44 11.25 -10.89 13.89
CA ALA A 44 10.38 -10.35 12.86
C ALA A 44 9.39 -11.39 12.34
N GLY A 45 8.12 -10.99 12.28
CA GLY A 45 7.05 -11.76 11.69
C GLY A 45 6.38 -10.96 10.58
N LEU A 46 6.31 -11.52 9.38
CA LEU A 46 5.70 -10.91 8.20
C LEU A 46 4.61 -11.81 7.63
N GLY A 47 3.49 -11.23 7.23
CA GLY A 47 2.42 -11.93 6.54
C GLY A 47 1.85 -11.07 5.42
N CYS A 48 1.44 -11.71 4.34
CA CYS A 48 0.75 -11.07 3.22
C CYS A 48 -0.28 -12.01 2.58
N TRP A 49 -1.32 -11.43 2.00
CA TRP A 49 -2.18 -12.09 1.03
C TRP A 49 -2.36 -11.16 -0.15
N LEU A 50 -2.30 -11.69 -1.37
CA LEU A 50 -2.56 -10.92 -2.57
C LEU A 50 -3.90 -11.37 -3.16
N ALA A 51 -4.70 -10.40 -3.62
CA ALA A 51 -5.99 -10.68 -4.24
C ALA A 51 -5.82 -10.70 -5.77
N GLY A 52 -6.31 -11.77 -6.42
CA GLY A 52 -6.51 -11.76 -7.87
C GLY A 52 -5.26 -11.95 -8.72
N ALA A 53 -4.14 -12.38 -8.16
CA ALA A 53 -3.03 -12.90 -8.98
C ALA A 53 -3.23 -14.41 -9.15
N ASP A 54 -3.64 -14.83 -10.35
CA ASP A 54 -3.60 -16.24 -10.74
C ASP A 54 -2.18 -16.83 -10.60
N ASP A 55 -1.16 -15.95 -10.60
CA ASP A 55 0.26 -16.25 -10.39
C ASP A 55 0.78 -15.97 -8.96
N PHE A 56 -0.10 -15.76 -7.96
CA PHE A 56 0.39 -15.63 -6.59
C PHE A 56 1.00 -16.95 -6.11
N ASN A 57 2.31 -16.94 -5.91
CA ASN A 57 3.02 -18.04 -5.26
C ASN A 57 3.39 -17.65 -3.82
N PRO A 58 2.68 -18.16 -2.79
CA PRO A 58 2.96 -17.81 -1.39
C PRO A 58 4.38 -18.18 -0.96
N ASN A 59 5.01 -19.15 -1.62
CA ASN A 59 6.37 -19.60 -1.30
C ASN A 59 7.44 -18.56 -1.66
N LEU A 60 7.12 -17.55 -2.46
CA LEU A 60 8.04 -16.45 -2.77
C LEU A 60 8.08 -15.39 -1.66
N TYR A 61 7.09 -15.38 -0.75
CA TYR A 61 6.92 -14.33 0.24
C TYR A 61 7.40 -14.77 1.64
N PRO A 62 8.04 -13.87 2.41
CA PRO A 62 8.45 -12.52 2.03
C PRO A 62 9.53 -12.54 0.94
N LEU A 63 9.50 -11.55 0.06
CA LEU A 63 10.56 -11.35 -0.93
C LEU A 63 11.84 -10.96 -0.20
N HIS A 64 13.00 -11.32 -0.74
CA HIS A 64 14.27 -11.04 -0.09
C HIS A 64 15.36 -10.64 -1.09
N ASN A 65 16.39 -9.94 -0.62
CA ASN A 65 17.56 -9.67 -1.47
C ASN A 65 18.39 -10.95 -1.74
N GLU A 66 19.44 -10.85 -2.54
CA GLU A 66 20.21 -11.98 -3.09
C GLU A 66 20.83 -12.88 -2.01
N ASN A 67 21.13 -12.32 -0.84
CA ASN A 67 21.75 -13.03 0.28
C ASN A 67 20.77 -13.33 1.43
N SER A 68 19.47 -13.08 1.23
CA SER A 68 18.41 -13.27 2.23
C SER A 68 18.69 -12.58 3.58
N THR A 69 19.12 -11.32 3.54
CA THR A 69 19.35 -10.48 4.72
C THR A 69 18.33 -9.35 4.87
N VAL A 70 17.68 -8.96 3.77
CA VAL A 70 16.60 -7.98 3.75
C VAL A 70 15.36 -8.68 3.24
N TYR A 71 14.24 -8.54 3.96
CA TYR A 71 12.96 -9.17 3.63
C TYR A 71 11.87 -8.11 3.51
N ALA A 72 10.95 -8.26 2.56
CA ALA A 72 9.82 -7.37 2.41
C ALA A 72 8.51 -8.09 2.04
N VAL A 73 7.41 -7.52 2.52
CA VAL A 73 6.06 -7.75 1.99
C VAL A 73 5.43 -6.41 1.64
N SER A 74 4.62 -6.39 0.60
CA SER A 74 3.86 -5.21 0.20
C SER A 74 2.42 -5.55 -0.15
N SER A 75 1.57 -4.54 -0.07
CA SER A 75 0.24 -4.53 -0.66
C SER A 75 0.09 -3.28 -1.50
N GLY A 76 -0.42 -3.42 -2.71
CA GLY A 76 -0.47 -2.40 -3.75
C GLY A 76 0.42 -2.72 -4.94
N THR A 77 0.66 -1.69 -5.74
CA THR A 77 1.39 -1.80 -7.00
C THR A 77 2.44 -0.71 -7.06
N ILE A 78 3.68 -1.11 -7.35
CA ILE A 78 4.78 -0.20 -7.67
C ILE A 78 4.76 0.02 -9.18
N CYS A 79 4.03 1.03 -9.63
CA CYS A 79 3.79 1.30 -11.05
C CYS A 79 5.06 1.56 -11.88
N ASN A 80 6.15 2.04 -11.27
CA ASN A 80 7.42 2.27 -11.97
C ASN A 80 8.45 1.13 -11.81
N TRP A 81 8.02 -0.08 -11.43
CA TRP A 81 8.91 -1.19 -11.11
C TRP A 81 9.81 -1.62 -12.27
N GLU A 82 9.34 -1.61 -13.53
CA GLU A 82 10.13 -2.02 -14.69
C GLU A 82 11.37 -1.14 -14.88
N GLN A 83 11.18 0.18 -14.75
CA GLN A 83 12.27 1.15 -14.80
C GLN A 83 13.24 0.93 -13.64
N LEU A 84 12.72 0.79 -12.42
CA LEU A 84 13.55 0.55 -11.23
C LEU A 84 14.35 -0.74 -11.36
N ARG A 85 13.73 -1.82 -11.84
CA ARG A 85 14.38 -3.11 -12.09
C ARG A 85 15.52 -2.96 -13.09
N SER A 86 15.29 -2.33 -14.24
CA SER A 86 16.34 -2.11 -15.24
C SER A 86 17.52 -1.29 -14.66
N ASP A 87 17.24 -0.28 -13.84
CA ASP A 87 18.26 0.51 -13.16
C ASP A 87 19.06 -0.33 -12.15
N LEU A 88 18.39 -1.18 -11.38
CA LEU A 88 18.99 -2.05 -10.36
C LEU A 88 19.78 -3.21 -10.97
N GLU A 89 19.28 -3.84 -12.03
CA GLU A 89 20.00 -4.89 -12.78
C GLU A 89 21.31 -4.35 -13.36
N ARG A 90 21.31 -3.10 -13.89
CA ARG A 90 22.53 -2.42 -14.35
C ARG A 90 23.54 -2.16 -13.24
N LYS A 91 23.09 -2.09 -11.98
CA LYS A 91 23.96 -1.97 -10.80
C LYS A 91 24.42 -3.33 -10.25
N GLY A 92 23.96 -4.43 -10.85
CA GLY A 92 24.40 -5.79 -10.50
C GLY A 92 23.42 -6.57 -9.62
N HIS A 93 22.25 -6.01 -9.31
CA HIS A 93 21.21 -6.74 -8.58
C HIS A 93 20.65 -7.90 -9.41
N LYS A 94 20.30 -9.00 -8.74
CA LYS A 94 19.77 -10.21 -9.36
C LYS A 94 18.37 -10.50 -8.87
N PHE A 95 17.41 -10.28 -9.75
CA PHE A 95 16.00 -10.59 -9.51
C PHE A 95 15.72 -12.08 -9.75
N TYR A 96 14.89 -12.68 -8.91
CA TYR A 96 14.45 -14.07 -9.01
C TYR A 96 12.93 -14.22 -9.20
N THR A 97 12.20 -13.11 -9.25
CA THR A 97 10.76 -13.07 -9.54
C THR A 97 10.44 -12.07 -10.66
N THR A 98 9.17 -12.02 -11.03
CA THR A 98 8.60 -11.03 -11.97
C THR A 98 7.61 -10.08 -11.28
N THR A 99 7.48 -10.14 -9.94
CA THR A 99 6.62 -9.20 -9.22
C THR A 99 7.29 -7.85 -9.09
N ASP A 100 6.48 -6.81 -9.19
CA ASP A 100 6.83 -5.41 -8.92
C ASP A 100 7.41 -5.22 -7.51
N ALA A 101 6.99 -6.01 -6.52
CA ALA A 101 7.39 -5.88 -5.13
C ALA A 101 8.87 -6.23 -4.87
N GLU A 102 9.53 -6.99 -5.73
CA GLU A 102 10.94 -7.38 -5.52
C GLU A 102 11.89 -6.19 -5.61
N VAL A 103 11.52 -5.13 -6.36
CA VAL A 103 12.36 -3.92 -6.44
C VAL A 103 12.57 -3.26 -5.07
N ILE A 104 11.68 -3.52 -4.10
CA ILE A 104 11.72 -2.91 -2.76
C ILE A 104 13.01 -3.28 -2.02
N VAL A 105 13.38 -4.57 -2.01
CA VAL A 105 14.51 -5.05 -1.21
C VAL A 105 15.83 -4.53 -1.78
N HIS A 106 15.99 -4.55 -3.10
CA HIS A 106 17.19 -4.05 -3.79
C HIS A 106 17.29 -2.53 -3.74
N LEU A 107 16.17 -1.82 -3.90
CA LEU A 107 16.16 -0.35 -3.78
C LEU A 107 16.52 0.10 -2.35
N TYR A 108 16.11 -0.67 -1.33
CA TYR A 108 16.54 -0.43 0.04
C TYR A 108 18.06 -0.67 0.24
N GLU A 109 18.66 -1.67 -0.40
CA GLU A 109 20.12 -1.86 -0.34
C GLU A 109 20.88 -0.63 -0.87
N GLU A 110 20.38 -0.05 -1.96
CA GLU A 110 20.98 1.12 -2.61
C GLU A 110 20.75 2.44 -1.86
N MET A 111 19.59 2.61 -1.23
CA MET A 111 19.13 3.92 -0.73
C MET A 111 18.88 3.96 0.78
N GLY A 112 18.97 2.83 1.48
CA GLY A 112 18.55 2.67 2.86
C GLY A 112 17.13 3.19 3.08
N GLU A 113 16.92 3.96 4.15
CA GLU A 113 15.62 4.55 4.49
C GLU A 113 15.02 5.48 3.42
N SER A 114 15.80 5.91 2.41
CA SER A 114 15.31 6.82 1.37
C SER A 114 14.66 6.10 0.19
N PHE A 115 14.61 4.76 0.20
CA PHE A 115 14.08 3.95 -0.92
C PHE A 115 12.67 4.37 -1.36
N ALA A 116 11.79 4.69 -0.40
CA ALA A 116 10.39 5.04 -0.66
C ALA A 116 10.21 6.31 -1.53
N VAL A 117 11.23 7.18 -1.61
CA VAL A 117 11.20 8.39 -2.45
C VAL A 117 11.16 8.05 -3.93
N LYS A 118 11.70 6.90 -4.34
CA LYS A 118 11.75 6.46 -5.75
C LYS A 118 10.57 5.61 -6.17
N LEU A 119 9.72 5.20 -5.23
CA LEU A 119 8.55 4.37 -5.52
C LEU A 119 7.39 5.25 -5.99
N TYR A 120 6.83 4.90 -7.16
CA TYR A 120 5.60 5.47 -7.68
C TYR A 120 4.50 4.41 -7.71
N GLY A 121 3.34 4.71 -7.14
CA GLY A 121 2.21 3.80 -7.08
C GLY A 121 1.43 3.90 -5.78
N ASN A 122 0.47 3.00 -5.60
CA ASN A 122 -0.22 2.81 -4.32
C ASN A 122 0.46 1.66 -3.58
N PHE A 123 0.88 1.85 -2.34
CA PHE A 123 1.54 0.78 -1.60
C PHE A 123 1.52 0.99 -0.10
N VAL A 124 1.53 -0.14 0.60
CA VAL A 124 2.00 -0.25 1.97
C VAL A 124 3.05 -1.34 2.01
N ILE A 125 4.15 -1.11 2.72
CA ILE A 125 5.33 -1.98 2.74
C ILE A 125 5.69 -2.27 4.19
N ALA A 126 6.07 -3.51 4.47
CA ALA A 126 6.82 -3.88 5.67
C ALA A 126 8.13 -4.53 5.25
N LEU A 127 9.24 -3.94 5.68
CA LEU A 127 10.60 -4.35 5.38
C LEU A 127 11.35 -4.65 6.67
N TRP A 128 12.14 -5.71 6.67
CA TRP A 128 13.04 -6.08 7.75
C TRP A 128 14.46 -6.30 7.23
N ASP A 129 15.39 -5.47 7.70
CA ASP A 129 16.83 -5.64 7.54
C ASP A 129 17.34 -6.39 8.77
N LYS A 130 17.63 -7.68 8.59
CA LYS A 130 18.07 -8.59 9.65
C LYS A 130 19.42 -8.18 10.25
N PRO A 131 20.48 -7.91 9.45
CA PRO A 131 21.77 -7.47 9.99
C PRO A 131 21.69 -6.22 10.87
N LYS A 132 20.84 -5.25 10.52
CA LYS A 132 20.68 -4.01 11.29
C LYS A 132 19.63 -4.10 12.42
N ASP A 133 18.90 -5.21 12.50
CA ASP A 133 17.63 -5.34 13.24
C ASP A 133 16.70 -4.12 13.04
N LEU A 134 16.59 -3.69 11.78
CA LEU A 134 15.82 -2.50 11.41
C LEU A 134 14.53 -2.93 10.73
N PHE A 135 13.41 -2.47 11.27
CA PHE A 135 12.09 -2.75 10.73
C PHE A 135 11.47 -1.46 10.22
N ILE A 136 11.05 -1.43 8.96
CA ILE A 136 10.50 -0.23 8.31
C ILE A 136 9.11 -0.55 7.80
N LEU A 137 8.13 0.26 8.20
CA LEU A 137 6.84 0.34 7.55
C LEU A 137 6.82 1.57 6.66
N ALA A 138 6.37 1.45 5.42
CA ALA A 138 6.19 2.59 4.52
C ALA A 138 4.76 2.64 4.00
N ARG A 139 4.20 3.85 3.89
CA ARG A 139 2.90 4.11 3.26
C ARG A 139 3.07 5.12 2.14
N ASP A 140 2.41 4.86 1.00
CA ASP A 140 2.51 5.67 -0.21
C ASP A 140 2.19 7.16 -0.01
N GLN A 141 2.57 7.96 -1.00
CA GLN A 141 2.55 9.42 -0.93
C GLN A 141 1.16 10.01 -0.62
N LEU A 142 0.10 9.39 -1.15
CA LEU A 142 -1.29 9.86 -1.00
C LEU A 142 -2.08 9.03 0.02
N GLY A 143 -1.50 7.93 0.50
CA GLY A 143 -2.13 7.02 1.45
C GLY A 143 -3.31 6.27 0.85
N ALA A 144 -3.21 5.90 -0.43
CA ALA A 144 -4.25 5.16 -1.16
C ALA A 144 -4.64 3.86 -0.43
N LYS A 145 -3.67 3.21 0.24
CA LYS A 145 -3.92 2.06 1.11
C LYS A 145 -3.67 2.43 2.57
N PRO A 146 -4.51 1.99 3.52
CA PRO A 146 -4.25 2.23 4.93
C PRO A 146 -3.16 1.30 5.47
N LEU A 147 -2.38 1.81 6.43
CA LEU A 147 -1.46 1.01 7.24
C LEU A 147 -1.61 1.43 8.69
N TYR A 148 -1.97 0.47 9.53
CA TYR A 148 -2.21 0.66 10.96
C TYR A 148 -1.10 0.02 11.76
N TYR A 149 -0.84 0.57 12.95
CA TYR A 149 0.10 -0.01 13.88
C TYR A 149 -0.28 0.29 15.34
N THR A 150 0.21 -0.57 16.23
CA THR A 150 0.16 -0.36 17.67
C THR A 150 1.46 -0.85 18.30
N VAL A 151 1.83 -0.25 19.43
CA VAL A 151 2.99 -0.64 20.23
C VAL A 151 2.47 -1.06 21.59
N LEU A 152 2.65 -2.32 21.91
CA LEU A 152 2.08 -2.93 23.12
C LEU A 152 3.02 -4.03 23.60
N ASN A 153 3.16 -4.26 24.90
CA ASN A 153 3.86 -5.42 25.47
C ASN A 153 5.24 -5.72 24.84
N ASN A 154 6.05 -4.69 24.58
CA ASN A 154 7.37 -4.80 23.94
C ASN A 154 7.36 -5.36 22.51
N LYS A 155 6.32 -5.08 21.74
CA LYS A 155 6.26 -5.37 20.31
C LYS A 155 5.55 -4.27 19.53
N LEU A 156 5.94 -4.16 18.27
CA LEU A 156 5.21 -3.44 17.24
C LEU A 156 4.29 -4.45 16.54
N ILE A 157 3.01 -4.14 16.43
CA ILE A 157 2.03 -4.91 15.66
C ILE A 157 1.51 -4.00 14.56
N PHE A 158 1.45 -4.49 13.33
CA PHE A 158 0.96 -3.70 12.20
C PHE A 158 0.06 -4.52 11.29
N ALA A 159 -0.82 -3.83 10.56
CA ALA A 159 -1.56 -4.40 9.46
C ALA A 159 -2.16 -3.33 8.55
N SER A 160 -2.42 -3.72 7.31
CA SER A 160 -3.19 -2.92 6.34
C SER A 160 -4.70 -2.91 6.61
N ASP A 161 -5.21 -3.81 7.46
CA ASP A 161 -6.62 -3.87 7.87
C ASP A 161 -6.72 -3.92 9.41
N LEU A 162 -7.58 -3.08 10.01
CA LEU A 162 -7.78 -3.03 11.45
C LEU A 162 -8.20 -4.38 12.05
N LYS A 163 -8.96 -5.20 11.32
CA LYS A 163 -9.42 -6.51 11.78
C LYS A 163 -8.26 -7.45 12.11
N LEU A 164 -7.10 -7.28 11.48
CA LEU A 164 -5.90 -8.08 11.77
C LEU A 164 -5.21 -7.64 13.04
N ILE A 165 -5.12 -6.32 13.30
CA ILE A 165 -4.58 -5.83 14.56
C ILE A 165 -5.48 -6.26 15.72
N LEU A 166 -6.80 -6.10 15.56
CA LEU A 166 -7.80 -6.52 16.56
C LEU A 166 -7.85 -8.04 16.77
N ALA A 167 -7.34 -8.83 15.83
CA ALA A 167 -7.26 -10.28 15.96
C ALA A 167 -6.10 -10.74 16.85
N HIS A 168 -5.13 -9.87 17.14
CA HIS A 168 -4.03 -10.16 18.05
C HIS A 168 -4.55 -10.30 19.50
N PRO A 169 -4.21 -11.37 20.25
CA PRO A 169 -4.73 -11.64 21.58
C PRO A 169 -4.54 -10.50 22.59
N ASP A 170 -3.40 -9.80 22.52
CA ASP A 170 -3.10 -8.70 23.45
C ASP A 170 -3.84 -7.39 23.12
N VAL A 171 -4.40 -7.26 21.91
CA VAL A 171 -5.04 -6.02 21.48
C VAL A 171 -6.50 -6.03 21.93
N GLN A 172 -6.87 -5.00 22.70
CA GLN A 172 -8.25 -4.78 23.12
C GLN A 172 -8.93 -3.72 22.24
N ALA A 173 -10.15 -4.01 21.81
CA ALA A 173 -11.00 -3.08 21.05
C ALA A 173 -11.63 -2.03 21.99
N GLY A 174 -10.83 -1.06 22.43
CA GLY A 174 -11.33 0.12 23.15
C GLY A 174 -11.77 1.21 22.18
N LEU A 175 -12.98 1.73 22.32
CA LEU A 175 -13.48 2.85 21.50
C LEU A 175 -12.87 4.17 21.97
N ASP A 176 -12.29 4.96 21.06
CA ASP A 176 -11.85 6.32 21.35
C ASP A 176 -13.02 7.29 21.13
N VAL A 177 -13.56 7.84 22.22
CA VAL A 177 -14.73 8.74 22.18
C VAL A 177 -14.45 10.06 21.46
N PHE A 178 -13.19 10.51 21.42
CA PHE A 178 -12.81 11.71 20.67
C PHE A 178 -12.70 11.40 19.18
N ALA A 179 -12.15 10.24 18.82
CA ALA A 179 -12.16 9.77 17.43
C ALA A 179 -13.60 9.55 16.92
N LEU A 180 -14.52 9.10 17.79
CA LEU A 180 -15.93 8.99 17.46
C LEU A 180 -16.58 10.36 17.23
N ALA A 181 -16.26 11.36 18.05
CA ALA A 181 -16.73 12.72 17.83
C ALA A 181 -16.21 13.31 16.50
N GLU A 182 -14.93 13.07 16.18
CA GLU A 182 -14.35 13.43 14.88
C GLU A 182 -15.07 12.73 13.72
N TYR A 183 -15.41 11.45 13.86
CA TYR A 183 -16.20 10.73 12.86
C TYR A 183 -17.56 11.38 12.61
N PHE A 184 -18.30 11.77 13.66
CA PHE A 184 -19.57 12.48 13.47
C PHE A 184 -19.42 13.89 12.91
N THR A 185 -18.23 14.49 13.04
CA THR A 185 -17.95 15.86 12.54
C THR A 185 -17.48 15.85 11.09
N PHE A 186 -16.63 14.90 10.71
CA PHE A 186 -15.95 14.86 9.41
C PHE A 186 -16.40 13.70 8.52
N GLU A 187 -17.30 12.83 8.99
CA GLU A 187 -17.74 11.58 8.34
C GLU A 187 -16.63 10.52 8.15
N TYR A 188 -15.44 10.77 8.69
CA TYR A 188 -14.32 9.84 8.81
C TYR A 188 -13.46 10.20 10.03
N VAL A 189 -12.58 9.29 10.46
CA VAL A 189 -11.59 9.57 11.51
C VAL A 189 -10.27 10.04 10.88
N PRO A 190 -9.86 11.32 11.08
CA PRO A 190 -8.60 11.83 10.56
C PRO A 190 -7.39 11.08 11.14
N GLY A 191 -6.36 10.87 10.30
CA GLY A 191 -5.09 10.35 10.78
C GLY A 191 -4.39 11.35 11.72
N PRO A 192 -3.52 10.89 12.63
CA PRO A 192 -3.05 9.51 12.80
C PRO A 192 -3.99 8.63 13.64
N LYS A 193 -5.16 9.12 14.06
CA LYS A 193 -6.08 8.34 14.88
C LYS A 193 -6.77 7.23 14.10
N THR A 194 -7.29 6.28 14.86
CA THR A 194 -8.32 5.34 14.41
C THR A 194 -9.50 5.45 15.38
N ILE A 195 -10.62 4.78 15.06
CA ILE A 195 -11.75 4.71 15.98
C ILE A 195 -11.40 3.95 17.29
N PHE A 196 -10.28 3.22 17.31
CA PHE A 196 -9.82 2.44 18.44
C PHE A 196 -8.69 3.13 19.20
N THR A 197 -8.77 3.10 20.53
CA THR A 197 -7.69 3.53 21.41
C THR A 197 -6.42 2.72 21.15
N LYS A 198 -5.25 3.38 21.22
CA LYS A 198 -3.91 2.76 21.08
C LYS A 198 -3.58 2.16 19.71
N ILE A 199 -4.46 2.27 18.71
CA ILE A 199 -4.17 1.90 17.33
C ILE A 199 -4.06 3.19 16.52
N ASN A 200 -2.90 3.36 15.88
CA ASN A 200 -2.62 4.52 15.04
C ASN A 200 -2.63 4.12 13.57
N LYS A 201 -2.97 5.08 12.71
CA LYS A 201 -2.86 5.02 11.26
C LYS A 201 -1.57 5.74 10.85
N LEU A 202 -0.66 5.04 10.19
CA LEU A 202 0.53 5.67 9.62
C LEU A 202 0.10 6.72 8.59
N LEU A 203 0.61 7.94 8.70
CA LEU A 203 0.23 9.03 7.79
C LEU A 203 0.73 8.75 6.35
N PRO A 204 0.05 9.28 5.31
CA PRO A 204 0.58 9.26 3.95
C PRO A 204 2.00 9.80 3.87
N ALA A 205 2.82 9.26 2.97
CA ALA A 205 4.21 9.70 2.76
C ALA A 205 5.13 9.59 4.00
N HIS A 206 4.82 8.69 4.93
CA HIS A 206 5.62 8.46 6.13
C HIS A 206 6.20 7.04 6.17
N LEU A 207 7.35 6.96 6.82
CA LEU A 207 7.96 5.73 7.30
C LEU A 207 7.76 5.63 8.81
N LEU A 208 7.50 4.44 9.31
CA LEU A 208 7.73 4.07 10.71
C LEU A 208 8.98 3.21 10.75
N ILE A 209 10.00 3.71 11.42
CA ILE A 209 11.31 3.07 11.54
C ILE A 209 11.43 2.56 12.97
N CYS A 210 11.56 1.25 13.12
CA CYS A 210 11.63 0.56 14.40
C CYS A 210 12.96 -0.17 14.50
N GLN A 211 13.80 0.25 15.46
CA GLN A 211 15.07 -0.41 15.78
C GLN A 211 15.11 -0.72 17.28
N ALA A 212 15.20 -2.00 17.63
CA ALA A 212 14.91 -2.49 18.98
C ALA A 212 13.54 -1.97 19.48
N GLN A 213 13.52 -1.10 20.49
CA GLN A 213 12.31 -0.49 21.06
C GLN A 213 12.07 0.96 20.61
N ASN A 214 13.00 1.53 19.85
CA ASN A 214 12.91 2.91 19.39
C ASN A 214 12.08 2.97 18.11
N ILE A 215 11.05 3.82 18.12
CA ILE A 215 10.18 4.05 16.96
C ILE A 215 10.28 5.51 16.55
N THR A 216 10.61 5.73 15.29
CA THR A 216 10.72 7.04 14.68
C THR A 216 9.77 7.13 13.49
N LEU A 217 8.98 8.19 13.43
CA LEU A 217 8.18 8.52 12.25
C LEU A 217 8.95 9.51 11.38
N LYS A 218 9.12 9.19 10.09
CA LYS A 218 9.85 10.04 9.14
C LYS A 218 8.99 10.30 7.92
N LYS A 219 8.65 11.57 7.68
CA LYS A 219 8.04 11.98 6.41
C LYS A 219 9.10 11.91 5.32
N TYR A 220 8.86 11.13 4.27
CA TYR A 220 9.81 10.98 3.15
C TYR A 220 9.41 11.81 1.93
N TRP A 221 8.15 12.25 1.85
CA TRP A 221 7.65 13.04 0.74
C TRP A 221 6.60 14.05 1.21
N GLN A 222 6.53 15.19 0.53
CA GLN A 222 5.48 16.18 0.68
C GLN A 222 5.33 16.93 -0.64
N ALA A 223 4.10 17.16 -1.08
CA ALA A 223 3.83 18.01 -2.22
C ALA A 223 4.43 19.39 -2.00
N SER A 224 5.27 19.84 -2.94
CA SER A 224 5.77 21.20 -3.00
C SER A 224 5.11 21.91 -4.17
N TYR A 225 4.63 23.12 -3.92
CA TYR A 225 4.03 23.97 -4.94
C TYR A 225 4.99 25.12 -5.21
N GLN A 226 5.36 25.29 -6.48
CA GLN A 226 6.11 26.44 -6.95
C GLN A 226 5.27 27.14 -8.00
N GLU A 227 5.10 28.44 -7.84
CA GLU A 227 4.42 29.27 -8.83
C GLU A 227 5.25 29.22 -10.13
N ASN A 228 4.58 28.87 -11.22
CA ASN A 228 5.17 28.85 -12.54
C ASN A 228 4.62 30.01 -13.37
N LYS A 229 5.36 30.43 -14.40
CA LYS A 229 4.98 31.52 -15.30
C LYS A 229 4.39 31.02 -16.61
N LEU A 230 3.82 29.81 -16.60
CA LEU A 230 3.26 29.18 -17.79
C LEU A 230 1.94 29.85 -18.16
N SER A 231 1.67 29.95 -19.45
CA SER A 231 0.36 30.34 -19.97
C SER A 231 -0.69 29.26 -19.66
N PRO A 232 -2.00 29.61 -19.65
CA PRO A 232 -3.07 28.64 -19.46
C PRO A 232 -3.00 27.45 -20.43
N ASP A 233 -2.65 27.68 -21.70
CA ASP A 233 -2.55 26.62 -22.71
C ASP A 233 -1.39 25.65 -22.43
N GLU A 234 -0.24 26.18 -21.99
CA GLU A 234 0.90 25.35 -21.57
C GLU A 234 0.56 24.52 -20.33
N ILE A 235 -0.16 25.09 -19.36
CA ILE A 235 -0.63 24.38 -18.17
C ILE A 235 -1.58 23.24 -18.58
N CYS A 236 -2.57 23.52 -19.44
CA CYS A 236 -3.49 22.51 -19.95
C CYS A 236 -2.74 21.37 -20.66
N GLY A 237 -1.78 21.69 -21.53
CA GLY A 237 -0.95 20.69 -22.21
C GLY A 237 -0.14 19.82 -21.25
N GLN A 238 0.44 20.42 -20.21
CA GLN A 238 1.17 19.68 -19.18
C GLN A 238 0.26 18.78 -18.33
N ILE A 239 -0.93 19.27 -17.95
CA ILE A 239 -1.92 18.47 -17.20
C ILE A 239 -2.34 17.25 -18.02
N ILE A 240 -2.71 17.42 -19.29
CA ILE A 240 -3.10 16.30 -20.17
C ILE A 240 -1.96 15.30 -20.31
N THR A 241 -0.72 15.78 -20.48
CA THR A 241 0.46 14.91 -20.58
C THR A 241 0.67 14.11 -19.29
N LYS A 242 0.60 14.75 -18.12
CA LYS A 242 0.76 14.10 -16.82
C LYS A 242 -0.37 13.11 -16.51
N LEU A 243 -1.61 13.42 -16.90
CA LEU A 243 -2.73 12.49 -16.81
C LEU A 243 -2.50 11.26 -17.69
N LYS A 244 -2.07 11.43 -18.94
CA LYS A 244 -1.72 10.30 -19.83
C LYS A 244 -0.59 9.44 -19.25
N GLU A 245 0.45 10.06 -18.70
CA GLU A 245 1.52 9.34 -18.00
C GLU A 245 0.98 8.54 -16.82
N SER A 246 0.17 9.16 -15.96
CA SER A 246 -0.44 8.49 -14.81
C SER A 246 -1.32 7.31 -15.22
N ILE A 247 -2.13 7.46 -16.28
CA ILE A 247 -2.94 6.36 -16.83
C ILE A 247 -2.05 5.22 -17.31
N LYS A 248 -0.99 5.50 -18.09
CA LYS A 248 -0.04 4.46 -18.55
C LYS A 248 0.55 3.66 -17.40
N TYR A 249 0.93 4.33 -16.31
CA TYR A 249 1.43 3.67 -15.10
C TYR A 249 0.40 2.81 -14.37
N ASN A 250 -0.90 3.04 -14.58
CA ASN A 250 -1.98 2.25 -14.00
C ASN A 250 -2.54 1.18 -14.96
N LEU A 251 -2.12 1.17 -16.23
CA LEU A 251 -2.46 0.14 -17.21
C LEU A 251 -1.57 -1.12 -17.10
N VAL A 252 -0.87 -1.29 -15.98
CA VAL A 252 0.04 -2.42 -15.75
C VAL A 252 -0.79 -3.68 -15.46
N GLY A 253 -0.57 -4.74 -16.24
CA GLY A 253 -1.18 -6.07 -16.07
C GLY A 253 -1.96 -6.57 -17.30
N ASP A 254 -1.98 -7.89 -17.48
CA ASP A 254 -2.55 -8.57 -18.66
C ASP A 254 -4.08 -8.82 -18.56
N GLY A 255 -4.72 -8.33 -17.51
CA GLY A 255 -6.14 -8.55 -17.23
C GLY A 255 -7.07 -7.61 -18.01
N PRO A 256 -8.37 -7.96 -18.13
CA PRO A 256 -9.38 -7.05 -18.68
C PRO A 256 -9.43 -5.74 -17.89
N GLN A 257 -9.25 -4.62 -18.58
CA GLN A 257 -9.25 -3.29 -17.98
C GLN A 257 -10.68 -2.77 -17.84
N GLY A 258 -11.02 -2.27 -16.65
CA GLY A 258 -12.33 -1.76 -16.31
C GLY A 258 -12.28 -0.38 -15.66
N VAL A 259 -13.28 0.46 -15.93
CA VAL A 259 -13.39 1.81 -15.35
C VAL A 259 -14.76 1.98 -14.69
N PHE A 260 -14.77 2.49 -13.46
CA PHE A 260 -16.00 3.00 -12.86
C PHE A 260 -16.36 4.33 -13.50
N LEU A 261 -17.51 4.37 -14.17
CA LEU A 261 -17.95 5.51 -14.99
C LEU A 261 -19.20 6.15 -14.39
N SER A 262 -19.04 7.37 -13.90
CA SER A 262 -20.15 8.22 -13.43
C SER A 262 -20.71 9.14 -14.51
N GLY A 263 -20.03 9.28 -15.65
CA GLY A 263 -20.35 10.32 -16.63
C GLY A 263 -19.95 11.73 -16.20
N GLY A 264 -19.35 11.88 -15.00
CA GLY A 264 -18.70 13.11 -14.58
C GLY A 264 -17.40 13.36 -15.35
N THR A 265 -16.89 14.59 -15.30
CA THR A 265 -15.70 15.01 -16.05
C THR A 265 -14.49 14.13 -15.77
N ASP A 266 -14.26 13.72 -14.53
CA ASP A 266 -13.07 12.96 -14.13
C ASP A 266 -13.06 11.56 -14.76
N SER A 267 -14.12 10.77 -14.51
CA SER A 267 -14.21 9.40 -15.02
C SER A 267 -14.28 9.36 -16.55
N SER A 268 -14.98 10.33 -17.16
CA SER A 268 -15.05 10.48 -18.62
C SER A 268 -13.70 10.86 -19.24
N THR A 269 -12.93 11.73 -18.56
CA THR A 269 -11.57 12.09 -18.98
C THR A 269 -10.65 10.86 -18.96
N ILE A 270 -10.73 10.04 -17.91
CA ILE A 270 -9.95 8.79 -17.85
C ILE A 270 -10.30 7.87 -19.02
N VAL A 271 -11.59 7.63 -19.30
CA VAL A 271 -12.03 6.79 -20.44
C VAL A 271 -11.56 7.36 -21.77
N GLY A 272 -11.73 8.66 -22.00
CA GLY A 272 -11.29 9.33 -23.23
C GLY A 272 -9.78 9.23 -23.44
N LEU A 273 -8.99 9.49 -22.41
CA LEU A 273 -7.53 9.38 -22.48
C LEU A 273 -7.06 7.93 -22.64
N MET A 274 -7.71 6.95 -22.00
CA MET A 274 -7.42 5.53 -22.23
C MET A 274 -7.67 5.13 -23.70
N ARG A 275 -8.74 5.63 -24.33
CA ARG A 275 -9.01 5.42 -25.76
C ARG A 275 -7.89 6.01 -26.64
N GLU A 276 -7.46 7.23 -26.37
CA GLU A 276 -6.34 7.86 -27.09
C GLU A 276 -5.02 7.12 -26.90
N LEU A 277 -4.82 6.49 -25.74
CA LEU A 277 -3.66 5.65 -25.45
C LEU A 277 -3.72 4.26 -26.11
N GLY A 278 -4.76 3.98 -26.89
CA GLY A 278 -4.89 2.74 -27.63
C GLY A 278 -5.47 1.58 -26.81
N CYS A 279 -6.32 1.85 -25.83
CA CYS A 279 -7.13 0.83 -25.15
C CYS A 279 -8.48 0.65 -25.88
N PRO A 280 -8.63 -0.29 -26.83
CA PRO A 280 -9.82 -0.39 -27.67
C PRO A 280 -11.03 -1.04 -26.99
N ASN A 281 -10.82 -1.78 -25.89
CA ASN A 281 -11.87 -2.55 -25.22
C ASN A 281 -11.87 -2.21 -23.72
N ILE A 282 -12.50 -1.09 -23.37
CA ILE A 282 -12.64 -0.64 -21.97
C ILE A 282 -14.02 -1.06 -21.48
N ALA A 283 -14.07 -1.93 -20.47
CA ALA A 283 -15.32 -2.24 -19.79
C ALA A 283 -15.67 -1.09 -18.83
N THR A 284 -16.84 -0.47 -18.97
CA THR A 284 -17.29 0.59 -18.08
C THR A 284 -18.40 0.09 -17.17
N PHE A 285 -18.37 0.51 -15.91
CA PHE A 285 -19.30 0.07 -14.87
C PHE A 285 -19.86 1.28 -14.11
N SER A 286 -21.16 1.35 -13.97
CA SER A 286 -21.84 2.43 -13.25
C SER A 286 -22.73 1.84 -12.15
N ALA A 287 -22.69 2.45 -10.97
CA ALA A 287 -23.67 2.16 -9.92
C ALA A 287 -24.96 2.93 -10.21
N VAL A 288 -26.11 2.26 -10.06
CA VAL A 288 -27.42 2.85 -10.31
C VAL A 288 -28.22 2.82 -9.02
N PHE A 289 -28.75 3.97 -8.64
CA PHE A 289 -29.54 4.14 -7.41
C PHE A 289 -30.99 4.45 -7.76
N LYS A 290 -31.92 4.05 -6.89
CA LYS A 290 -33.34 4.36 -7.06
C LYS A 290 -33.65 5.84 -6.83
N ASP A 291 -32.88 6.48 -5.97
CA ASP A 291 -32.99 7.90 -5.71
C ASP A 291 -32.28 8.67 -6.82
N GLU A 292 -33.05 9.47 -7.58
CA GLU A 292 -32.55 10.22 -8.73
C GLU A 292 -31.46 11.23 -8.34
N ALA A 293 -31.48 11.75 -7.10
CA ALA A 293 -30.47 12.70 -6.63
C ALA A 293 -29.06 12.09 -6.58
N PHE A 294 -28.97 10.75 -6.53
CA PHE A 294 -27.70 10.01 -6.51
C PHE A 294 -27.48 9.16 -7.76
N ASN A 295 -28.37 9.24 -8.77
CA ASN A 295 -28.30 8.40 -9.95
C ASN A 295 -27.67 9.12 -11.15
N GLU A 296 -26.44 8.74 -11.48
CA GLU A 296 -25.67 9.35 -12.56
C GLU A 296 -25.75 8.57 -13.89
N SER A 297 -26.62 7.53 -13.97
CA SER A 297 -26.64 6.60 -15.11
C SER A 297 -26.90 7.26 -16.45
N ALA A 298 -27.69 8.34 -16.48
CA ALA A 298 -27.97 9.07 -17.71
C ALA A 298 -26.72 9.73 -18.30
N ASN A 299 -25.82 10.24 -17.44
CA ASN A 299 -24.56 10.85 -17.86
C ASN A 299 -23.56 9.78 -18.31
N SER A 300 -23.47 8.66 -17.60
CA SER A 300 -22.57 7.56 -17.95
C SER A 300 -22.85 6.96 -19.33
N LEU A 301 -24.10 6.97 -19.79
CA LEU A 301 -24.49 6.45 -21.12
C LEU A 301 -24.02 7.33 -22.30
N LEU A 302 -23.58 8.57 -22.04
CA LEU A 302 -23.15 9.51 -23.07
C LEU A 302 -21.65 9.41 -23.40
N VAL A 303 -20.89 8.61 -22.65
CA VAL A 303 -19.42 8.48 -22.71
C VAL A 303 -19.02 7.16 -23.34
#